data_AF-A0A3S4KHD2-F1
#
_entry.id   AF-A0A3S4KHD2-F1
#
_cell.length_a   1.000
_cell.length_b   1.000
_cell.length_c   1.000
_cell.angle_alpha   90.00
_cell.angle_beta   90.00
_cell.angle_gamma   90.00
#
_symmetry.space_group_name_H-M   'P 1'
#
loop_
_entity.id
_entity.type
_entity.pdbx_description
1 polymer ?
#
loop_
_entity_poly.entity_id
_entity_poly.type
_entity_poly.pdbx_seq_one_letter_code
_entity_poly.pdbx_strand_id
1 'polypeptide(L)'
;MLVTTASVRLDGASLHFAPMEFPAVADFACTTALVEAAKSIGATTHIGVTASSDTFYPGQERYDTFSGRVVRPLQGLNGRVAGNGRDEL
;
A
#
# COMPACT_ATOMS: atom_id res chain seq x y z
N MET A 1 -12.21 -5.65 7.30
CA MET A 1 -12.32 -4.40 6.53
C MET A 1 -11.10 -3.54 6.80
N LEU A 2 -10.57 -2.86 5.78
CA LEU A 2 -9.53 -1.84 5.93
C LEU A 2 -10.17 -0.47 5.62
N VAL A 3 -9.93 0.52 6.48
CA VAL A 3 -10.31 1.91 6.24
C VAL A 3 -9.04 2.74 6.14
N THR A 4 -8.76 3.26 4.96
CA THR A 4 -7.56 4.04 4.68
C THR A 4 -7.71 5.47 5.21
N THR A 5 -6.78 5.92 6.05
CA THR A 5 -6.72 7.31 6.53
C THR A 5 -5.84 8.19 5.64
N ALA A 6 -4.80 7.60 5.06
CA ALA A 6 -3.92 8.24 4.10
C ALA A 6 -3.20 7.21 3.23
N SER A 7 -2.61 7.65 2.12
CA SER A 7 -1.88 6.77 1.19
C SER A 7 -0.40 7.12 1.06
N VAL A 8 0.47 6.10 1.02
CA VAL A 8 1.81 6.24 0.45
C VAL A 8 1.65 6.38 -1.06
N ARG A 9 2.16 7.49 -1.62
CA ARG A 9 2.02 7.86 -3.03
C ARG A 9 3.10 7.16 -3.86
N LEU A 10 2.86 5.90 -4.20
CA LEU A 10 3.67 5.13 -5.17
C LEU A 10 3.01 5.18 -6.56
N ASP A 11 2.32 6.29 -6.84
CA ASP A 11 1.59 6.59 -8.07
C ASP A 11 2.14 7.84 -8.77
N GLY A 12 1.97 7.93 -10.08
CA GLY A 12 2.36 9.11 -10.86
C GLY A 12 1.29 10.18 -10.95
N ALA A 13 0.00 9.80 -10.96
CA ALA A 13 -1.09 10.73 -11.27
C ALA A 13 -1.31 11.79 -10.20
N SER A 14 -1.09 11.47 -8.93
CA SER A 14 -1.25 12.40 -7.81
C SER A 14 -0.33 13.63 -7.93
N LEU A 15 0.84 13.48 -8.55
CA LEU A 15 1.79 14.56 -8.80
C LEU A 15 1.27 15.62 -9.78
N HIS A 16 0.26 15.29 -10.61
CA HIS A 16 -0.36 16.25 -11.51
C HIS A 16 -1.30 17.22 -10.76
N PHE A 17 -1.71 16.87 -9.53
CA PHE A 17 -2.60 17.68 -8.70
C PHE A 17 -1.85 18.42 -7.59
N ALA A 18 -0.86 17.77 -6.97
CA ALA A 18 -0.13 18.33 -5.84
C ALA A 18 1.31 17.79 -5.75
N PRO A 19 2.27 18.59 -5.26
CA PRO A 19 3.67 18.17 -5.12
C PRO A 19 3.80 17.01 -4.11
N MET A 20 4.91 16.28 -4.13
CA MET A 20 5.06 15.00 -3.39
C MET A 20 4.88 15.13 -1.88
N GLU A 21 5.24 16.29 -1.32
CA GLU A 21 5.15 16.63 0.10
C GLU A 21 3.69 16.80 0.56
N PHE A 22 2.74 17.00 -0.36
CA PHE A 22 1.34 17.11 -0.03
C PHE A 22 0.75 15.74 0.37
N PRO A 23 0.11 15.62 1.55
CA PRO A 23 -0.37 14.35 2.05
C PRO A 23 -1.62 13.88 1.29
N ALA A 24 -1.62 12.63 0.82
CA ALA A 24 -2.80 11.98 0.27
C ALA A 24 -3.70 11.48 1.41
N VAL A 25 -4.36 12.40 2.11
CA VAL A 25 -5.20 12.14 3.30
C VAL A 25 -6.68 12.07 2.94
N ALA A 26 -7.41 11.15 3.56
CA ALA A 26 -8.85 11.02 3.38
C ALA A 26 -9.64 12.11 4.15
N ASP A 27 -10.84 12.42 3.69
CA ASP A 27 -11.76 13.29 4.43
C ASP A 27 -12.19 12.64 5.76
N PHE A 28 -12.18 13.44 6.82
CA PHE A 28 -12.45 12.96 8.18
C PHE A 28 -13.89 12.44 8.36
N ALA A 29 -14.88 13.12 7.78
CA ALA A 29 -16.27 12.72 7.90
C ALA A 29 -16.54 11.42 7.13
N CYS A 30 -15.97 11.28 5.94
CA CYS A 30 -16.02 10.04 5.16
C CYS A 30 -15.35 8.86 5.89
N THR A 31 -14.14 9.06 6.43
CA THR A 31 -13.44 8.03 7.20
C THR A 31 -14.26 7.60 8.41
N THR A 32 -14.84 8.55 9.15
CA THR A 32 -15.70 8.27 10.31
C THR A 32 -16.92 7.44 9.92
N ALA A 33 -17.63 7.83 8.86
CA ALA A 33 -18.80 7.11 8.36
C ALA A 33 -18.47 5.66 7.96
N LEU A 34 -17.33 5.44 7.30
CA LEU A 34 -16.87 4.09 6.94
C LEU A 34 -16.57 3.23 8.17
N VAL A 35 -15.93 3.81 9.20
CA VAL A 35 -15.64 3.10 10.46
C VAL A 35 -16.92 2.72 11.20
N GLU A 36 -17.91 3.62 11.25
CA GLU A 36 -19.21 3.35 11.87
C GLU A 36 -19.99 2.26 11.12
N ALA A 37 -20.02 2.33 9.79
CA ALA A 37 -20.63 1.30 8.96
C ALA A 37 -19.93 -0.07 9.12
N ALA A 38 -18.60 -0.08 9.26
CA ALA A 38 -17.85 -1.30 9.54
C ALA A 38 -18.27 -1.97 10.86
N LYS A 39 -18.41 -1.14 11.90
CA LYS A 39 -18.79 -1.59 13.24
C LYS A 39 -20.23 -2.09 13.27
N SER A 40 -21.16 -1.45 12.56
CA SER A 40 -22.57 -1.82 12.59
C SER A 40 -22.84 -3.22 12.01
N ILE A 41 -22.00 -3.68 11.07
CA ILE A 41 -22.06 -5.04 10.52
C ILE A 41 -21.17 -6.05 11.26
N GLY A 42 -20.52 -5.65 12.35
CA GLY A 42 -19.63 -6.50 13.13
C GLY A 42 -18.32 -6.89 12.41
N ALA A 43 -17.86 -6.10 11.43
CA ALA A 43 -16.63 -6.42 10.71
C ALA A 43 -15.38 -6.11 11.56
N THR A 44 -14.44 -7.05 11.62
CA THR A 44 -13.08 -6.77 12.10
C THR A 44 -12.47 -5.68 11.22
N THR A 45 -12.12 -4.54 11.81
CA THR A 45 -11.77 -3.32 11.08
C THR A 45 -10.40 -2.81 11.50
N HIS A 46 -9.53 -2.55 10.52
CA HIS A 46 -8.24 -1.89 10.72
C HIS A 46 -8.26 -0.53 10.03
N ILE A 47 -7.76 0.49 10.72
CA ILE A 47 -7.77 1.88 10.27
C ILE A 47 -6.30 2.33 10.17
N GLY A 48 -5.87 2.82 9.02
CA GLY A 48 -4.46 3.20 8.87
C GLY A 48 -4.03 3.59 7.46
N VAL A 49 -2.71 3.61 7.26
CA VAL A 49 -2.08 4.01 6.00
C VAL A 49 -2.07 2.85 5.01
N THR A 50 -2.33 3.13 3.73
CA THR A 50 -2.28 2.15 2.63
C THR A 50 -1.21 2.54 1.61
N ALA A 51 -0.42 1.58 1.10
CA ALA A 51 0.47 1.85 -0.03
C ALA A 51 -0.31 1.73 -1.35
N SER A 52 -0.36 2.81 -2.14
CA SER A 52 -1.05 2.84 -3.44
C SER A 52 -0.02 2.85 -4.56
N SER A 53 0.08 1.75 -5.31
CA SER A 53 1.11 1.54 -6.35
C SER A 53 0.51 1.55 -7.75
N ASP A 54 1.19 2.22 -8.68
CA ASP A 54 0.86 2.21 -10.12
C ASP A 54 0.98 0.83 -10.78
N THR A 55 1.74 -0.08 -10.17
CA THR A 55 1.96 -1.42 -10.73
C THR A 55 1.61 -2.51 -9.73
N PHE A 56 1.03 -3.58 -10.24
CA PHE A 56 0.65 -4.73 -9.43
C PHE A 56 1.86 -5.57 -8.99
N TYR A 57 2.91 -5.65 -9.81
CA TYR A 57 4.07 -6.52 -9.55
C TYR A 57 5.26 -5.77 -8.94
N PRO A 58 6.14 -5.11 -9.74
CA PRO A 58 7.38 -4.55 -9.19
C PRO A 58 7.14 -3.46 -8.16
N GLY A 59 6.03 -2.71 -8.25
CA GLY A 59 5.66 -1.70 -7.27
C GLY A 59 5.10 -2.23 -5.96
N GLN A 60 4.82 -3.54 -5.88
CA GLN A 60 4.44 -4.23 -4.64
C GLN A 60 5.49 -5.27 -4.24
N GLU A 61 6.72 -5.12 -4.75
CA GLU A 61 7.86 -5.97 -4.45
C GLU A 61 7.63 -7.47 -4.74
N ARG A 62 6.90 -7.79 -5.82
CA ARG A 62 6.72 -9.17 -6.28
C ARG A 62 7.84 -9.57 -7.23
N TYR A 63 8.53 -10.67 -6.92
CA TYR A 63 9.64 -11.21 -7.72
C TYR A 63 9.21 -12.35 -8.66
N ASP A 64 8.05 -12.98 -8.42
CA ASP A 64 7.48 -13.97 -9.34
C ASP A 64 6.87 -13.28 -10.57
N THR A 65 7.75 -12.91 -11.51
CA THR A 65 7.43 -12.19 -12.74
C THR A 65 8.37 -12.65 -13.85
N PHE A 66 8.05 -12.30 -15.10
CA PHE A 66 8.87 -12.66 -16.27
C PHE A 66 10.38 -12.36 -16.13
N SER A 67 10.76 -11.26 -15.48
CA SER A 67 12.17 -10.84 -15.34
C SER A 67 12.70 -10.88 -13.91
N GLY A 68 11.85 -11.13 -12.92
CA GLY A 68 12.21 -11.04 -11.49
C GLY A 68 12.66 -9.66 -11.02
N ARG A 69 12.43 -8.60 -11.82
CA ARG A 69 13.01 -7.27 -11.56
C ARG A 69 12.09 -6.40 -10.69
N VAL A 70 12.63 -5.95 -9.56
CA VAL A 70 12.10 -4.83 -8.75
C VAL A 70 13.09 -3.67 -8.78
N VAL A 71 12.62 -2.43 -8.95
CA VAL A 71 13.47 -1.24 -8.99
C VAL A 71 14.03 -0.92 -7.61
N ARG A 72 15.28 -0.44 -7.55
CA ARG A 72 16.01 -0.20 -6.28
C ARG A 72 15.22 0.58 -5.22
N PRO A 73 14.48 1.66 -5.54
CA PRO A 73 13.72 2.41 -4.53
C PRO A 73 12.59 1.62 -3.86
N LEU A 74 12.13 0.52 -4.47
CA LEU A 74 11.00 -0.28 -4.01
C LEU A 74 11.44 -1.61 -3.35
N GLN A 75 12.75 -1.87 -3.28
CA GLN A 75 13.29 -3.04 -2.60
C GLN A 75 13.24 -2.82 -1.08
N GLY A 76 12.72 -3.81 -0.36
CA GLY A 76 12.49 -3.75 1.09
C GLY A 76 11.16 -3.11 1.51
N LEU A 77 10.28 -2.79 0.56
CA LEU A 77 8.95 -2.24 0.83
C LEU A 77 8.09 -3.15 1.71
N ASN A 78 8.16 -4.47 1.49
CA ASN A 78 7.42 -5.48 2.27
C ASN A 78 8.16 -5.90 3.57
N GLY A 79 9.22 -5.19 3.95
CA GLY A 79 10.12 -5.59 5.04
C GLY A 79 11.05 -6.72 4.62
N ARG A 80 12.26 -6.77 5.19
CA ARG A 80 13.31 -7.76 4.86
C ARG A 80 12.78 -9.21 4.86
N VAL A 81 12.67 -9.80 3.68
CA VAL A 81 13.06 -11.21 3.46
C VAL A 81 14.28 -11.18 2.56
N ALA A 82 15.45 -10.96 3.18
CA ALA A 82 16.73 -11.16 2.54
C ALA A 82 17.15 -12.63 2.75
N GLY A 83 17.01 -13.47 1.70
CA GLY A 83 17.53 -14.84 1.62
C GLY A 83 16.80 -15.87 2.49
N ASN A 84 16.65 -17.15 2.13
CA ASN A 84 17.33 -17.96 1.13
C ASN A 84 16.43 -19.19 0.83
N GLY A 85 15.87 -19.30 -0.38
CA GLY A 85 15.14 -20.49 -0.84
C GLY A 85 16.08 -21.59 -1.32
N ARG A 86 17.11 -21.93 -0.53
CA ARG A 86 18.05 -23.04 -0.76
C ARG A 86 18.51 -23.60 0.58
N ASP A 87 17.59 -24.21 1.30
CA ASP A 87 17.82 -25.22 2.34
C ASP A 87 16.50 -25.99 2.49
N GLU A 88 16.32 -27.00 1.62
CA GLU A 88 15.51 -28.22 1.80
C GLU A 88 15.42 -28.90 0.42
N LEU A 89 16.43 -29.73 0.14
CA LEU A 89 16.47 -31.00 -0.60
C LEU A 89 17.93 -31.36 -0.91
#